data_AF-A0A6S7KGL6-F1
#
_entry.id   AF-A0A6S7KGL6-F1
#
_cell.length_a   1.000
_cell.length_b   1.000
_cell.length_c   1.000
_cell.angle_alpha   90.00
_cell.angle_beta   90.00
_cell.angle_gamma   90.00
#
_symmetry.space_group_name_H-M   'P 1'
#
loop_
_entity.id
_entity.type
_entity.pdbx_description
1 polymer ?
#
loop_
_entity_poly.entity_id
_entity_poly.type
_entity_poly.pdbx_seq_one_letter_code
_entity_poly.pdbx_strand_id
1 'polypeptide(L)'
;MEVASHPRFPYWALNMKQRHQLLSQANVYLRQHPADANMTMEELKQMVNSMSANQMVNSLQRYVSKVQGTNQYWYQRLQESLALIEQKGCPTFFFTFSAADMHWPDLQRLLQNDEGASRSERAQAVIDNPHLTDWFSMQWLQEFVTHWLNGILDAEWHWYRFEYQARGSID
;
A
#
# COMPACT_ATOMS: atom_id res chain seq x y z
N MET A 1 -7.13 5.27 26.12
CA MET A 1 -7.63 4.66 24.88
C MET A 1 -8.18 5.73 23.90
N GLU A 2 -7.75 6.99 24.00
CA GLU A 2 -8.34 8.13 23.25
C GLU A 2 -7.59 8.52 21.97
N VAL A 3 -6.30 8.17 21.86
CA VAL A 3 -5.49 8.63 20.72
C VAL A 3 -5.80 7.82 19.45
N ALA A 4 -6.07 6.52 19.59
CA ALA A 4 -6.30 5.63 18.45
C ALA A 4 -7.65 5.85 17.74
N SER A 5 -8.64 6.40 18.45
CA SER A 5 -9.99 6.69 17.92
C SER A 5 -10.09 8.04 17.20
N HIS A 6 -9.06 8.88 17.29
CA HIS A 6 -9.09 10.20 16.64
C HIS A 6 -9.00 10.06 15.10
N PRO A 7 -9.85 10.72 14.29
CA PRO A 7 -9.85 10.57 12.83
C PRO A 7 -8.52 10.85 12.13
N ARG A 8 -7.64 11.66 12.74
CA ARG A 8 -6.29 11.95 12.24
C ARG A 8 -5.23 10.93 12.65
N PHE A 9 -5.51 10.07 13.61
CA PHE A 9 -4.53 9.11 14.13
C PHE A 9 -4.03 8.15 13.05
N PRO A 10 -4.87 7.58 12.17
CA PRO A 10 -4.39 6.75 11.07
C PRO A 10 -3.35 7.49 10.19
N TYR A 11 -3.60 8.76 9.86
CA TYR A 11 -2.67 9.56 9.05
C TYR A 11 -1.37 9.85 9.79
N TRP A 12 -1.45 10.15 11.08
CA TRP A 12 -0.27 10.31 11.93
C TRP A 12 0.54 9.01 12.00
N ALA A 13 -0.13 7.86 12.20
CA ALA A 13 0.49 6.55 12.28
C ALA A 13 1.16 6.15 10.95
N LEU A 14 0.47 6.36 9.81
CA LEU A 14 1.06 6.18 8.48
C LEU A 14 2.30 7.04 8.31
N ASN A 15 2.19 8.32 8.66
CA ASN A 15 3.28 9.27 8.50
C ASN A 15 4.48 8.90 9.39
N MET A 16 4.26 8.40 10.61
CA MET A 16 5.31 7.84 11.46
C MET A 16 5.96 6.59 10.83
N LYS A 17 5.16 5.66 10.31
CA LYS A 17 5.65 4.46 9.62
C LYS A 17 6.51 4.83 8.39
N GLN A 18 6.02 5.72 7.54
CA GLN A 18 6.73 6.20 6.35
C GLN A 18 8.04 6.90 6.73
N ARG A 19 8.05 7.76 7.76
CA ARG A 19 9.28 8.38 8.26
C ARG A 19 10.28 7.35 8.79
N HIS A 20 9.81 6.37 9.56
CA HIS A 20 10.67 5.31 10.06
C HIS A 20 11.31 4.50 8.91
N GLN A 21 10.51 4.14 7.90
CA GLN A 21 11.01 3.49 6.69
C GLN A 21 12.02 4.36 5.95
N LEU A 22 11.71 5.65 5.74
CA LEU A 22 12.60 6.58 5.06
C LEU A 22 13.94 6.73 5.77
N LEU A 23 13.93 6.88 7.10
CA LEU A 23 15.16 6.96 7.90
C LEU A 23 15.97 5.67 7.82
N SER A 24 15.31 4.52 7.83
CA SER A 24 15.98 3.22 7.62
C SER A 24 16.66 3.16 6.25
N GLN A 25 15.97 3.58 5.18
CA GLN A 25 16.54 3.61 3.83
C GLN A 25 17.68 4.63 3.70
N ALA A 26 17.56 5.80 4.33
CA ALA A 26 18.64 6.79 4.38
C ALA A 26 19.88 6.23 5.08
N ASN A 27 19.72 5.48 6.17
CA ASN A 27 20.85 4.81 6.83
C ASN A 27 21.52 3.78 5.93
N VAL A 28 20.75 3.04 5.12
CA VAL A 28 21.32 2.10 4.12
C VAL A 28 22.10 2.87 3.05
N TYR A 29 21.57 3.98 2.56
CA TYR A 29 22.26 4.85 1.61
C TYR A 29 23.62 5.32 2.15
N LEU A 30 23.65 5.89 3.35
CA LEU A 30 24.88 6.41 3.97
C LEU A 30 25.92 5.33 4.22
N ARG A 31 25.50 4.10 4.57
CA ARG A 31 26.42 2.95 4.68
C ARG A 31 27.05 2.56 3.36
N GLN A 32 26.33 2.72 2.26
CA GLN A 32 26.81 2.39 0.91
C GLN A 32 27.60 3.55 0.28
N HIS A 33 27.47 4.77 0.80
CA HIS A 33 28.14 5.98 0.31
C HIS A 33 28.86 6.71 1.46
N PRO A 34 30.01 6.20 1.93
CA PRO A 34 30.73 6.77 3.07
C PRO A 34 31.22 8.20 2.84
N ALA A 35 31.49 8.57 1.58
CA ALA A 35 31.87 9.94 1.20
C ALA A 35 30.74 10.94 1.53
N ASP A 36 29.49 10.55 1.29
CA ASP A 36 28.31 11.37 1.56
C ASP A 36 27.97 11.41 3.05
N ALA A 37 28.29 10.33 3.79
CA ALA A 37 28.09 10.26 5.24
C ALA A 37 28.97 11.23 6.04
N ASN A 38 30.08 11.66 5.46
CA ASN A 38 31.01 12.61 6.08
C ASN A 38 30.73 14.07 5.66
N MET A 39 29.71 14.33 4.85
CA MET A 39 29.35 15.68 4.45
C MET A 39 28.79 16.48 5.62
N THR A 40 29.22 17.73 5.72
CA THR A 40 28.68 18.68 6.68
C THR A 40 27.29 19.17 6.27
N MET A 41 26.51 19.68 7.22
CA MET A 41 25.18 20.26 6.95
C MET A 41 25.23 21.39 5.90
N GLU A 42 26.31 22.18 5.88
CA GLU A 42 26.46 23.27 4.91
C GLU A 42 26.76 22.75 3.50
N GLU A 43 27.59 21.72 3.38
CA GLU A 43 27.85 21.05 2.10
C GLU A 43 26.57 20.40 1.55
N LEU A 44 25.77 19.75 2.40
CA LEU A 44 24.47 19.18 2.02
C LEU A 44 23.51 20.27 1.53
N LYS A 45 23.40 21.41 2.23
CA LYS A 45 22.59 22.55 1.77
C LYS A 45 23.08 23.09 0.43
N GLN A 46 24.39 23.19 0.25
CA GLN A 46 24.98 23.69 -0.99
C GLN A 46 24.70 22.73 -2.16
N MET A 47 24.76 21.42 -1.91
CA MET A 47 24.41 20.40 -2.89
C MET A 47 22.94 20.49 -3.31
N VAL A 48 22.02 20.57 -2.34
CA VAL A 48 20.57 20.73 -2.59
C VAL A 48 20.24 21.98 -3.41
N ASN A 49 21.01 23.06 -3.24
CA ASN A 49 20.82 24.32 -3.94
C ASN A 49 21.57 24.41 -5.29
N SER A 50 22.31 23.37 -5.69
CA SER A 50 23.10 23.35 -6.92
C SER A 50 22.57 22.32 -7.93
N MET A 51 23.11 22.27 -9.15
CA MET A 51 22.77 21.24 -10.14
C MET A 51 23.11 19.80 -9.68
N SER A 52 23.90 19.63 -8.62
CA SER A 52 24.17 18.32 -7.99
C SER A 52 22.97 17.78 -7.19
N ALA A 53 21.96 18.61 -6.90
CA ALA A 53 20.72 18.18 -6.26
C ALA A 53 20.02 17.07 -7.06
N ASN A 54 20.00 17.17 -8.38
CA ASN A 54 19.41 16.15 -9.24
C ASN A 54 20.18 14.81 -9.16
N GLN A 55 21.51 14.86 -9.03
CA GLN A 55 22.32 13.65 -8.88
C GLN A 55 22.05 12.96 -7.53
N MET A 56 21.95 13.74 -6.45
CA MET A 56 21.58 13.24 -5.13
C MET A 56 20.14 12.70 -5.11
N VAL A 57 19.19 13.41 -5.72
CA VAL A 57 17.80 12.93 -5.81
C VAL A 57 17.74 11.62 -6.57
N ASN A 58 18.47 11.49 -7.69
CA ASN A 58 18.52 10.24 -8.46
C ASN A 58 19.18 9.08 -7.68
N SER A 59 20.21 9.35 -6.88
CA SER A 59 20.83 8.32 -6.04
C SER A 59 19.88 7.86 -4.93
N LEU A 60 19.17 8.80 -4.28
CA LEU A 60 18.20 8.52 -3.23
C LEU A 60 16.92 7.86 -3.75
N GLN A 61 16.48 8.17 -4.97
CA GLN A 61 15.26 7.62 -5.58
C GLN A 61 15.24 6.08 -5.58
N ARG A 62 16.39 5.43 -5.75
CA ARG A 62 16.52 3.96 -5.70
C ARG A 62 16.18 3.37 -4.33
N TYR A 63 16.40 4.14 -3.26
CA TYR A 63 16.14 3.73 -1.89
C TYR A 63 14.70 4.05 -1.46
N VAL A 64 14.10 5.08 -2.08
CA VAL A 64 12.72 5.52 -1.82
C VAL A 64 11.69 4.59 -2.47
N SER A 65 12.06 3.80 -3.50
CA SER A 65 11.12 2.85 -4.14
C SER A 65 10.52 1.80 -3.20
N LYS A 66 11.16 1.59 -2.03
CA LYS A 66 10.66 0.69 -0.98
C LYS A 66 9.57 1.32 -0.10
N VAL A 67 9.31 2.62 -0.23
CA VAL A 67 8.25 3.33 0.48
C VAL A 67 6.99 3.31 -0.39
N GLN A 68 5.96 2.61 0.08
CA GLN A 68 4.66 2.50 -0.60
C GLN A 68 4.04 3.88 -0.84
N GLY A 69 3.36 4.03 -1.97
CA GLY A 69 2.69 5.28 -2.37
C GLY A 69 3.60 6.32 -3.05
N THR A 70 4.93 6.13 -3.07
CA THR A 70 5.83 7.03 -3.80
C THR A 70 5.79 6.77 -5.31
N ASN A 71 6.11 7.78 -6.12
CA ASN A 71 6.21 7.62 -7.59
C ASN A 71 7.18 6.49 -7.98
N GLN A 72 8.28 6.32 -7.24
CA GLN A 72 9.26 5.29 -7.54
C GLN A 72 8.81 3.89 -7.14
N TYR A 73 7.99 3.78 -6.09
CA TYR A 73 7.30 2.52 -5.79
C TYR A 73 6.38 2.11 -6.94
N TRP A 74 5.54 3.02 -7.44
CA TRP A 74 4.64 2.72 -8.55
C TRP A 74 5.37 2.44 -9.87
N TYR A 75 6.43 3.20 -10.15
CA TYR A 75 7.29 2.94 -11.30
C TYR A 75 7.92 1.55 -11.21
N GLN A 76 8.45 1.16 -10.04
CA GLN A 76 9.00 -0.18 -9.83
C GLN A 76 7.94 -1.27 -10.04
N ARG A 77 6.73 -1.11 -9.51
CA ARG A 77 5.63 -2.06 -9.73
C ARG A 77 5.27 -2.20 -11.22
N LEU A 78 5.26 -1.08 -11.96
CA LEU A 78 5.05 -1.11 -13.41
C LEU A 78 6.17 -1.89 -14.12
N GLN A 79 7.43 -1.64 -13.79
CA GLN A 79 8.56 -2.36 -14.40
C GLN A 79 8.50 -3.86 -14.10
N GLU A 80 8.12 -4.26 -12.89
CA GLU A 80 7.93 -5.67 -12.53
C GLU A 80 6.81 -6.31 -13.33
N SER A 81 5.67 -5.62 -13.51
CA SER A 81 4.58 -6.10 -14.36
C SER A 81 5.01 -6.27 -15.83
N LEU A 82 5.76 -5.30 -16.38
CA LEU A 82 6.25 -5.38 -17.76
C LEU A 82 7.25 -6.53 -17.94
N ALA A 83 8.16 -6.72 -16.99
CA ALA A 83 9.11 -7.82 -17.01
C ALA A 83 8.42 -9.19 -16.94
N LEU A 84 7.36 -9.31 -16.13
CA LEU A 84 6.53 -10.52 -16.11
C LEU A 84 5.82 -10.76 -17.44
N ILE A 85 5.33 -9.72 -18.10
CA ILE A 85 4.70 -9.84 -19.42
C ILE A 85 5.72 -10.29 -20.47
N GLU A 86 6.93 -9.74 -20.43
CA GLU A 86 8.01 -10.14 -21.34
C GLU A 86 8.42 -11.60 -21.13
N GLN A 87 8.46 -12.06 -19.88
CA GLN A 87 8.88 -13.43 -19.54
C GLN A 87 7.77 -14.48 -19.75
N LYS A 88 6.52 -14.16 -19.41
CA LYS A 88 5.40 -15.12 -19.36
C LYS A 88 4.29 -14.84 -20.39
N GLY A 89 4.40 -13.80 -21.20
CA GLY A 89 3.32 -13.39 -22.11
C GLY A 89 2.25 -12.57 -21.39
N CYS A 90 1.04 -12.43 -21.95
CA CYS A 90 -0.07 -11.67 -21.34
C CYS A 90 -0.63 -12.40 -20.10
N PRO A 91 -1.13 -11.69 -19.05
CA PRO A 91 -1.78 -12.38 -17.93
C PRO A 91 -2.99 -13.17 -18.39
N THR A 92 -3.21 -14.34 -17.78
CA THR A 92 -4.45 -15.08 -17.99
C THR A 92 -5.65 -14.25 -17.53
N PHE A 93 -5.48 -13.52 -16.42
CA PHE A 93 -6.48 -12.59 -15.90
C PHE A 93 -5.87 -11.26 -15.45
N PHE A 94 -6.52 -10.17 -15.83
CA PHE A 94 -6.27 -8.82 -15.36
C PHE A 94 -7.58 -8.22 -14.86
N PHE A 95 -7.68 -7.90 -13.57
CA PHE A 95 -8.89 -7.34 -13.01
C PHE A 95 -8.63 -6.40 -11.84
N THR A 96 -9.57 -5.49 -11.61
CA THR A 96 -9.62 -4.66 -10.41
C THR A 96 -10.64 -5.26 -9.46
N PHE A 97 -10.23 -5.43 -8.20
CA PHE A 97 -11.14 -5.86 -7.14
C PHE A 97 -11.56 -4.66 -6.28
N SER A 98 -12.86 -4.51 -6.09
CA SER A 98 -13.45 -3.54 -5.16
C SER A 98 -14.44 -4.26 -4.25
N ALA A 99 -14.37 -4.02 -2.95
CA ALA A 99 -15.30 -4.61 -2.00
C ALA A 99 -16.55 -3.74 -1.79
N ALA A 100 -17.72 -4.38 -1.88
CA ALA A 100 -19.04 -3.76 -1.68
C ALA A 100 -19.56 -4.01 -0.26
N ASP A 101 -18.80 -3.63 0.76
CA ASP A 101 -18.83 -4.18 2.13
C ASP A 101 -20.16 -4.11 2.88
N MET A 102 -21.04 -3.18 2.54
CA MET A 102 -22.40 -3.12 3.09
C MET A 102 -23.28 -4.31 2.67
N HIS A 103 -22.90 -5.01 1.60
CA HIS A 103 -23.67 -6.08 0.98
C HIS A 103 -23.23 -7.48 1.39
N TRP A 104 -22.20 -7.62 2.23
CA TRP A 104 -21.61 -8.91 2.59
C TRP A 104 -22.17 -9.41 3.92
N PRO A 105 -23.07 -10.42 3.94
CA PRO A 105 -23.71 -10.85 5.18
C PRO A 105 -22.70 -11.40 6.19
N ASP A 106 -21.67 -12.11 5.74
CA ASP A 106 -20.60 -12.63 6.60
C ASP A 106 -19.80 -11.50 7.27
N LEU A 107 -19.51 -10.43 6.53
CA LEU A 107 -18.87 -9.24 7.09
C LEU A 107 -19.79 -8.56 8.11
N GLN A 108 -21.08 -8.40 7.80
CA GLN A 108 -22.01 -7.79 8.75
C GLN A 108 -22.14 -8.63 10.04
N ARG A 109 -22.15 -9.97 9.93
CA ARG A 109 -22.08 -10.87 11.09
C ARG A 109 -20.78 -10.72 11.87
N LEU A 110 -19.63 -10.61 11.19
CA LEU A 110 -18.33 -10.35 11.82
C LEU A 110 -18.31 -9.01 12.57
N LEU A 111 -18.97 -7.99 12.02
CA LEU A 111 -19.13 -6.67 12.63
C LEU A 111 -20.24 -6.61 13.70
N GLN A 112 -20.85 -7.74 14.05
CA GLN A 112 -21.91 -7.87 15.06
C GLN A 112 -23.15 -7.01 14.77
N ASN A 113 -23.47 -6.80 13.48
CA ASN A 113 -24.72 -6.17 13.07
C ASN A 113 -25.87 -7.17 13.04
N ASP A 114 -27.07 -6.73 13.44
CA ASP A 114 -28.30 -7.52 13.37
C ASP A 114 -28.71 -7.82 11.91
N GLU A 115 -29.40 -8.96 11.69
CA GLU A 115 -29.83 -9.39 10.36
C GLU A 115 -30.83 -8.44 9.66
N GLY A 116 -31.32 -7.41 10.37
CA GLY A 116 -32.17 -6.34 9.85
C GLY A 116 -31.51 -4.96 9.79
N ALA A 117 -30.20 -4.84 10.08
CA ALA A 117 -29.52 -3.55 10.16
C ALA A 117 -29.73 -2.72 8.89
N SER A 118 -30.17 -1.47 9.08
CA SER A 118 -30.35 -0.48 8.04
C SER A 118 -29.04 -0.18 7.31
N ARG A 119 -29.14 0.40 6.12
CA ARG A 119 -27.95 0.79 5.34
C ARG A 119 -27.02 1.72 6.12
N SER A 120 -27.55 2.63 6.94
CA SER A 120 -26.75 3.53 7.76
C SER A 120 -26.01 2.81 8.88
N GLU A 121 -26.65 1.84 9.54
CA GLU A 121 -26.02 1.05 10.61
C GLU A 121 -24.90 0.17 10.05
N ARG A 122 -25.12 -0.44 8.88
CA ARG A 122 -24.08 -1.20 8.17
C ARG A 122 -22.91 -0.34 7.74
N ALA A 123 -23.17 0.87 7.24
CA ALA A 123 -22.13 1.81 6.87
C ALA A 123 -21.31 2.25 8.08
N GLN A 124 -21.98 2.55 9.20
CA GLN A 124 -21.31 2.98 10.43
C GLN A 124 -20.43 1.88 11.00
N ALA A 125 -20.90 0.63 11.05
CA ALA A 125 -20.10 -0.50 11.52
C ALA A 125 -18.82 -0.73 10.71
N VAL A 126 -18.88 -0.53 9.38
CA VAL A 126 -17.71 -0.59 8.50
C VAL A 126 -16.73 0.56 8.78
N ILE A 127 -17.25 1.77 9.00
CA ILE A 127 -16.44 2.96 9.33
C ILE A 127 -15.76 2.82 10.71
N ASP A 128 -16.46 2.23 11.67
CA ASP A 128 -15.95 2.03 13.03
C ASP A 128 -14.93 0.89 13.10
N ASN A 129 -14.99 -0.05 12.15
CA ASN A 129 -14.13 -1.24 12.10
C ASN A 129 -13.42 -1.40 10.73
N PRO A 130 -12.62 -0.41 10.30
CA PRO A 130 -11.99 -0.46 8.98
C PRO A 130 -10.98 -1.61 8.88
N HIS A 131 -10.30 -1.94 9.97
CA HIS A 131 -9.32 -3.03 10.03
C HIS A 131 -9.93 -4.42 9.84
N LEU A 132 -11.11 -4.69 10.43
CA LEU A 132 -11.83 -5.97 10.23
C LEU A 132 -12.37 -6.06 8.80
N THR A 133 -12.87 -4.94 8.29
CA THR A 133 -13.34 -4.84 6.90
C THR A 133 -12.21 -5.13 5.92
N ASP A 134 -11.07 -4.46 6.07
CA ASP A 134 -9.90 -4.66 5.20
C ASP A 134 -9.37 -6.09 5.29
N TRP A 135 -9.26 -6.65 6.50
CA TRP A 135 -8.84 -8.03 6.69
C TRP A 135 -9.79 -9.00 5.98
N PHE A 136 -11.10 -8.82 6.17
CA PHE A 136 -12.11 -9.68 5.56
C PHE A 136 -12.05 -9.62 4.02
N SER A 137 -11.96 -8.43 3.42
CA SER A 137 -11.83 -8.29 1.97
C SER A 137 -10.55 -8.95 1.44
N MET A 138 -9.43 -8.83 2.17
CA MET A 138 -8.17 -9.48 1.81
C MET A 138 -8.26 -11.01 1.89
N GLN A 139 -8.87 -11.54 2.95
CA GLN A 139 -9.07 -12.99 3.09
C GLN A 139 -9.95 -13.51 1.96
N TRP A 140 -11.08 -12.87 1.68
CA TRP A 140 -11.93 -13.32 0.58
C TRP A 140 -11.22 -13.28 -0.77
N LEU A 141 -10.45 -12.21 -1.05
CA LEU A 141 -9.72 -12.12 -2.31
C LEU A 141 -8.66 -13.21 -2.44
N GLN A 142 -7.95 -13.52 -1.34
CA GLN A 142 -6.98 -14.60 -1.32
C GLN A 142 -7.63 -15.97 -1.57
N GLU A 143 -8.77 -16.24 -0.95
CA GLU A 143 -9.55 -17.46 -1.16
C GLU A 143 -10.09 -17.55 -2.60
N PHE A 144 -10.60 -16.44 -3.15
CA PHE A 144 -11.06 -16.35 -4.53
C PHE A 144 -9.92 -16.62 -5.52
N VAL A 145 -8.75 -16.01 -5.31
CA VAL A 145 -7.57 -16.25 -6.16
C VAL A 145 -7.13 -17.71 -6.07
N THR A 146 -7.03 -18.25 -4.87
CA THR A 146 -6.48 -19.59 -4.64
C THR A 146 -7.41 -20.68 -5.17
N HIS A 147 -8.69 -20.63 -4.81
CA HIS A 147 -9.63 -21.71 -5.10
C HIS A 147 -10.35 -21.54 -6.43
N TRP A 148 -10.67 -20.32 -6.84
CA TRP A 148 -11.43 -20.08 -8.06
C TRP A 148 -10.52 -19.79 -9.26
N LEU A 149 -9.69 -18.75 -9.20
CA LEU A 149 -8.80 -18.39 -10.30
C LEU A 149 -7.77 -19.49 -10.60
N ASN A 150 -7.01 -19.91 -9.59
CA ASN A 150 -5.98 -20.93 -9.79
C ASN A 150 -6.58 -22.34 -9.82
N GLY A 151 -7.54 -22.63 -8.93
CA GLY A 151 -8.07 -23.99 -8.76
C GLY A 151 -9.08 -24.43 -9.81
N ILE A 152 -9.86 -23.51 -10.40
CA ILE A 152 -10.92 -23.85 -11.38
C ILE A 152 -10.55 -23.34 -12.78
N LEU A 153 -10.05 -22.11 -12.88
CA LEU A 153 -9.74 -21.50 -14.18
C LEU A 153 -8.30 -21.79 -14.65
N ASP A 154 -7.51 -22.51 -13.84
CA ASP A 154 -6.11 -22.87 -14.12
C ASP A 154 -5.27 -21.66 -14.57
N ALA A 155 -5.45 -20.54 -13.86
CA ALA A 155 -4.75 -19.30 -14.17
C ALA A 155 -3.23 -19.48 -13.97
N GLU A 156 -2.46 -19.51 -15.07
CA GLU A 156 -1.00 -19.63 -15.01
C GLU A 156 -0.37 -18.44 -14.27
N TRP A 157 -0.86 -17.23 -14.56
CA TRP A 157 -0.54 -16.05 -13.78
C TRP A 157 -1.62 -14.98 -13.95
N HIS A 158 -1.80 -14.17 -12.91
CA HIS A 158 -2.81 -13.11 -12.86
C HIS A 158 -2.20 -11.83 -12.29
N TRP A 159 -2.84 -10.71 -12.61
CA TRP A 159 -2.56 -9.43 -11.97
C TRP A 159 -3.86 -8.82 -11.48
N TYR A 160 -3.85 -8.32 -10.24
CA TYR A 160 -4.96 -7.54 -9.72
C TYR A 160 -4.50 -6.31 -8.97
N ARG A 161 -5.36 -5.30 -8.98
CA ARG A 161 -5.28 -4.13 -8.11
C ARG A 161 -6.46 -4.12 -7.17
N PHE A 162 -6.22 -3.78 -5.91
CA PHE A 162 -7.26 -3.51 -4.95
C PHE A 162 -7.61 -2.03 -4.97
N GLU A 163 -8.90 -1.71 -5.03
CA GLU A 163 -9.40 -0.35 -4.86
C GLU A 163 -10.17 -0.25 -3.55
N TYR A 164 -9.57 0.45 -2.60
CA TYR A 164 -10.22 0.76 -1.34
C TYR A 164 -11.29 1.82 -1.57
N GLN A 165 -12.49 1.55 -1.06
CA GLN A 165 -13.56 2.54 -1.03
C GLN A 165 -13.26 3.55 0.08
N ALA A 166 -13.58 4.82 -0.14
CA ALA A 166 -13.28 5.91 0.81
C ALA A 166 -13.98 5.70 2.17
N ARG A 167 -13.27 5.07 3.12
CA ARG A 167 -13.78 4.69 4.45
C ARG A 167 -12.87 5.12 5.59
N GLY A 168 -11.91 5.99 5.30
CA GLY A 168 -10.80 6.29 6.23
C GLY A 168 -9.67 5.26 6.18
N SER A 169 -9.72 4.30 5.25
CA SER A 169 -8.59 3.46 4.86
C SER A 169 -7.48 4.34 4.27
N ILE A 170 -6.24 4.02 4.60
CA ILE A 170 -5.07 4.77 4.17
C ILE A 170 -4.27 3.88 3.21
N ASP A 171 -4.10 4.37 1.98
CA ASP A 171 -3.17 3.83 0.97
C ASP A 171 -1.70 4.17 1.29
#